data_AF-A0A9D7E7E5-F1
#
_entry.id   AF-A0A9D7E7E5-F1
#
_cell.length_a   1.000
_cell.length_b   1.000
_cell.length_c   1.000
_cell.angle_alpha   90.00
_cell.angle_beta   90.00
_cell.angle_gamma   90.00
#
_symmetry.space_group_name_H-M   'P 1'
#
loop_
_entity.id
_entity.type
_entity.pdbx_description
1 polymer ?
#
loop_
_entity_poly.entity_id
_entity_poly.type
_entity_poly.pdbx_seq_one_letter_code
_entity_poly.pdbx_strand_id
1 'polypeptide(L)'
;MAIGGSFNDGNGIDAGHVRVFDESGGVWTQVGADIDGPVDSAWFGRSVALLADGSRVAIGATHKPSDTTQNGEVSVYTEVNGAWVQTGPIIFGEAPNDYCGSAIALNTAGDRLAIGAQWNDGNGSNAGHVRVYALDFGNEVLENANPQYFQLMPMPAGGTLHVQVEVNTEIHLFDLTGARVFTQRLSAGRTAIDVTSLARGAYVAELRTSNGAPSRFAKVILE
;
A
#
# COMPACT_ATOMS: atom_id res chain seq x y z
N MET A 1 9.74 -12.57 7.55
CA MET A 1 8.79 -13.00 8.62
C MET A 1 8.03 -11.78 9.12
N ALA A 2 6.72 -11.86 9.36
CA ALA A 2 5.94 -10.78 9.97
C ALA A 2 5.33 -11.26 11.30
N ILE A 3 5.33 -10.40 12.31
CA ILE A 3 4.86 -10.70 13.67
C ILE A 3 3.93 -9.58 14.13
N GLY A 4 2.69 -9.95 14.48
CA GLY A 4 1.74 -9.04 15.10
C GLY A 4 1.81 -9.05 16.62
N GLY A 5 1.66 -7.88 17.24
CA GLY A 5 1.45 -7.72 18.67
C GLY A 5 0.19 -6.90 18.90
N SER A 6 -0.98 -7.56 18.92
CA SER A 6 -2.31 -6.92 18.87
C SER A 6 -2.74 -6.17 20.14
N PHE A 7 -1.90 -6.10 21.16
CA PHE A 7 -2.15 -5.34 22.40
C PHE A 7 -0.95 -4.46 22.74
N ASN A 8 -0.15 -4.12 21.73
CA ASN A 8 0.97 -3.23 21.91
C ASN A 8 0.48 -1.79 22.12
N ASP A 9 1.08 -1.10 23.09
CA ASP A 9 0.67 0.26 23.48
C ASP A 9 1.48 1.38 22.78
N GLY A 10 2.32 1.03 21.80
CA GLY A 10 3.30 1.93 21.17
C GLY A 10 2.70 3.17 20.51
N ASN A 11 1.45 3.09 20.08
CA ASN A 11 0.70 4.20 19.47
C ASN A 11 -0.71 4.39 20.07
N GLY A 12 -0.92 3.98 21.32
CA GLY A 12 -2.22 4.06 21.99
C GLY A 12 -2.57 2.78 22.77
N ILE A 13 -3.51 2.85 23.71
CA ILE A 13 -3.88 1.73 24.59
C ILE A 13 -4.44 0.58 23.75
N ASP A 14 -3.80 -0.59 23.79
CA ASP A 14 -4.16 -1.77 23.01
C ASP A 14 -4.29 -1.48 21.49
N ALA A 15 -3.57 -0.48 20.97
CA ALA A 15 -3.62 -0.11 19.55
C ALA A 15 -3.12 -1.27 18.67
N GLY A 16 -2.08 -1.96 19.15
CA GLY A 16 -1.43 -3.04 18.42
C GLY A 16 -0.39 -2.54 17.42
N HIS A 17 0.41 -3.48 16.89
CA HIS A 17 1.42 -3.19 15.87
C HIS A 17 1.80 -4.47 15.11
N VAL A 18 2.51 -4.32 14.00
CA VAL A 18 3.18 -5.40 13.27
C VAL A 18 4.64 -5.03 13.00
N ARG A 19 5.53 -6.01 13.14
CA ARG A 19 6.93 -5.91 12.72
C ARG A 19 7.23 -6.91 11.64
N VAL A 20 8.05 -6.53 10.68
CA VAL A 20 8.56 -7.41 9.63
C VAL A 20 10.06 -7.54 9.76
N PHE A 21 10.57 -8.77 9.65
CA PHE A 21 11.97 -9.11 9.77
C PHE A 21 12.43 -9.88 8.54
N ASP A 22 13.63 -9.56 8.08
CA ASP A 22 14.37 -10.33 7.09
C ASP A 22 15.47 -11.15 7.78
N GLU A 23 15.78 -12.32 7.24
CA GLU A 23 16.78 -13.24 7.81
C GLU A 23 17.96 -13.37 6.85
N SER A 24 19.15 -13.07 7.35
CA SER A 24 20.38 -13.24 6.60
C SER A 24 21.48 -13.82 7.49
N GLY A 25 21.97 -15.00 7.14
CA GLY A 25 23.10 -15.64 7.82
C GLY A 25 22.85 -16.01 9.29
N GLY A 26 21.60 -16.32 9.64
CA GLY A 26 21.12 -16.61 10.99
C GLY A 26 20.71 -15.38 11.80
N VAL A 27 20.77 -14.19 11.20
CA VAL A 27 20.46 -12.93 11.88
C VAL A 27 19.15 -12.37 11.36
N TRP A 28 18.21 -12.12 12.28
CA TRP A 28 16.95 -11.44 11.97
C TRP A 28 17.13 -9.94 12.13
N THR A 29 16.90 -9.19 11.06
CA THR A 29 16.93 -7.72 11.04
C THR A 29 15.54 -7.19 10.70
N GLN A 30 15.07 -6.21 11.47
CA GLN A 30 13.79 -5.58 11.16
C GLN A 30 13.87 -4.80 9.85
N VAL A 31 12.85 -4.96 9.01
CA VAL A 31 12.67 -4.22 7.77
C VAL A 31 11.73 -3.06 8.08
N GLY A 32 12.25 -1.84 7.97
CA GLY A 32 11.52 -0.62 8.28
C GLY A 32 11.10 -0.44 9.74
N ALA A 33 10.33 0.62 9.98
CA ALA A 33 9.75 0.91 11.29
C ALA A 33 8.59 -0.06 11.62
N ASP A 34 8.14 -0.02 12.87
CA ASP A 34 6.92 -0.70 13.31
C ASP A 34 5.73 -0.17 12.50
N ILE A 35 4.80 -1.06 12.14
CA ILE A 35 3.52 -0.70 11.54
C ILE A 35 2.50 -0.64 12.67
N ASP A 36 2.30 0.54 13.22
CA ASP A 36 1.47 0.74 14.40
C ASP A 36 -0.02 0.86 14.07
N GLY A 37 -0.86 0.35 14.97
CA GLY A 37 -2.31 0.51 14.89
C GLY A 37 -2.71 1.98 14.95
N PRO A 38 -3.74 2.39 14.18
CA PRO A 38 -4.05 3.80 14.00
C PRO A 38 -4.80 4.44 15.19
N VAL A 39 -5.44 3.62 16.04
CA VAL A 39 -6.29 4.08 17.15
C VAL A 39 -6.22 3.12 18.35
N ASP A 40 -6.57 3.63 19.54
CA ASP A 40 -6.75 2.84 20.75
C ASP A 40 -7.69 1.65 20.51
N SER A 41 -7.37 0.50 21.09
CA SER A 41 -8.19 -0.71 21.06
C SER A 41 -8.52 -1.23 19.65
N ALA A 42 -7.74 -0.85 18.63
CA ALA A 42 -7.87 -1.41 17.28
C ALA A 42 -7.58 -2.92 17.25
N TRP A 43 -6.68 -3.36 18.13
CA TRP A 43 -6.10 -4.71 18.11
C TRP A 43 -5.39 -5.02 16.78
N PHE A 44 -4.69 -4.02 16.24
CA PHE A 44 -3.98 -4.11 14.97
C PHE A 44 -2.86 -5.15 15.02
N GLY A 45 -2.75 -5.99 13.99
CA GLY A 45 -1.83 -7.13 14.00
C GLY A 45 -2.42 -8.39 14.63
N ARG A 46 -3.75 -8.47 14.80
CA ARG A 46 -4.43 -9.68 15.28
C ARG A 46 -4.32 -10.83 14.28
N SER A 47 -4.33 -10.51 13.01
CA SER A 47 -3.99 -11.44 11.92
C SER A 47 -3.01 -10.74 10.98
N VAL A 48 -2.09 -11.52 10.41
CA VAL A 48 -1.04 -11.00 9.53
C VAL A 48 -0.80 -12.00 8.42
N ALA A 49 -0.76 -11.53 7.17
CA ALA A 49 -0.34 -12.32 6.02
C ALA A 49 0.79 -11.57 5.30
N LEU A 50 1.95 -12.20 5.17
CA LEU A 50 3.10 -11.67 4.45
C LEU A 50 3.20 -12.35 3.08
N LEU A 51 3.43 -11.58 2.02
CA LEU A 51 3.73 -12.10 0.70
C LEU A 51 5.06 -12.86 0.72
N ALA A 52 5.19 -13.89 -0.12
CA ALA A 52 6.35 -14.78 -0.11
C ALA A 52 7.69 -14.07 -0.34
N ASP A 53 7.71 -12.99 -1.12
CA ASP A 53 8.89 -12.16 -1.38
C ASP A 53 9.15 -11.10 -0.29
N GLY A 54 8.29 -11.02 0.72
CA GLY A 54 8.39 -10.04 1.80
C GLY A 54 8.00 -8.61 1.40
N SER A 55 7.59 -8.35 0.16
CA SER A 55 7.32 -7.00 -0.34
C SER A 55 5.99 -6.41 0.13
N ARG A 56 5.05 -7.25 0.57
CA ARG A 56 3.69 -6.83 0.95
C ARG A 56 3.21 -7.56 2.19
N VAL A 57 2.51 -6.85 3.06
CA VAL A 57 1.87 -7.39 4.26
C VAL A 57 0.44 -6.91 4.36
N ALA A 58 -0.49 -7.83 4.62
CA ALA A 58 -1.87 -7.54 4.97
C ALA A 58 -2.07 -7.76 6.47
N ILE A 59 -2.73 -6.82 7.14
CA ILE A 59 -2.84 -6.76 8.59
C ILE A 59 -4.30 -6.56 8.97
N GLY A 60 -4.80 -7.42 9.86
CA GLY A 60 -6.16 -7.35 10.37
C GLY A 60 -6.23 -6.74 11.76
N ALA A 61 -7.30 -5.99 11.99
CA ALA A 61 -7.67 -5.41 13.28
C ALA A 61 -9.17 -5.67 13.51
N THR A 62 -9.53 -6.46 14.52
CA THR A 62 -10.94 -6.83 14.75
C THR A 62 -11.69 -5.82 15.61
N HIS A 63 -11.00 -4.82 16.19
CA HIS A 63 -11.49 -3.84 17.17
C HIS A 63 -12.08 -4.45 18.44
N LYS A 64 -12.02 -3.70 19.55
CA LYS A 64 -12.65 -4.07 20.81
C LYS A 64 -14.17 -3.84 20.77
N PRO A 65 -15.05 -4.78 21.16
CA PRO A 65 -16.53 -4.77 21.07
C PRO A 65 -17.35 -3.59 21.67
N SER A 66 -16.73 -2.55 22.21
CA SER A 66 -17.43 -1.48 22.96
C SER A 66 -17.39 -0.07 22.35
N ASP A 67 -16.63 0.17 21.28
CA ASP A 67 -16.84 1.32 20.38
C ASP A 67 -18.07 1.13 19.48
N THR A 68 -18.70 2.18 18.99
CA THR A 68 -19.98 2.06 18.26
C THR A 68 -19.81 1.76 16.77
N THR A 69 -18.63 1.30 16.35
CA THR A 69 -18.19 1.25 14.95
C THR A 69 -17.41 -0.02 14.56
N GLN A 70 -17.32 -1.09 15.38
CA GLN A 70 -16.47 -2.29 15.07
C GLN A 70 -16.92 -3.13 13.88
N ASN A 71 -16.78 -2.59 12.69
CA ASN A 71 -16.75 -3.41 11.50
C ASN A 71 -15.46 -4.22 11.39
N GLY A 72 -14.40 -3.93 12.17
CA GLY A 72 -13.08 -4.50 11.94
C GLY A 72 -12.51 -4.03 10.61
N GLU A 73 -11.20 -4.08 10.47
CA GLU A 73 -10.50 -3.58 9.29
C GLU A 73 -9.36 -4.48 8.86
N VAL A 74 -9.04 -4.39 7.58
CA VAL A 74 -7.83 -4.94 6.99
C VAL A 74 -7.12 -3.86 6.19
N SER A 75 -5.84 -3.67 6.51
CA SER A 75 -4.96 -2.72 5.83
C SER A 75 -3.83 -3.48 5.15
N VAL A 76 -3.46 -3.05 3.94
CA VAL A 76 -2.37 -3.64 3.16
C VAL A 76 -1.24 -2.63 3.07
N TYR A 77 0.00 -3.08 3.27
CA TYR A 77 1.21 -2.27 3.18
C TYR A 77 2.18 -2.90 2.21
N THR A 78 2.90 -2.04 1.47
CA THR A 78 4.00 -2.43 0.59
C THR A 78 5.30 -1.85 1.15
N GLU A 79 6.36 -2.66 1.13
CA GLU A 79 7.72 -2.25 1.42
C GLU A 79 8.27 -1.45 0.25
N VAL A 80 8.70 -0.22 0.50
CA VAL A 80 9.39 0.62 -0.47
C VAL A 80 10.56 1.33 0.19
N ASN A 81 11.78 1.02 -0.28
CA ASN A 81 13.04 1.67 0.11
C ASN A 81 13.31 1.65 1.63
N GLY A 82 13.02 0.54 2.28
CA GLY A 82 13.16 0.31 3.70
C GLY A 82 11.99 0.84 4.54
N ALA A 83 10.85 1.20 3.95
CA ALA A 83 9.69 1.73 4.66
C ALA A 83 8.40 1.02 4.27
N TRP A 84 7.52 0.79 5.25
CA TRP A 84 6.18 0.25 5.02
C TRP A 84 5.20 1.37 4.72
N VAL A 85 4.54 1.29 3.56
CA VAL A 85 3.55 2.29 3.16
C VAL A 85 2.24 1.61 2.81
N GLN A 86 1.14 2.11 3.41
CA GLN A 86 -0.19 1.58 3.14
C GLN A 86 -0.50 1.72 1.65
N THR A 87 -0.99 0.64 1.05
CA THR A 87 -1.35 0.52 -0.36
C THR A 87 -2.80 0.08 -0.44
N GLY A 88 -3.64 0.83 -1.15
CA GLY A 88 -5.07 0.57 -1.20
C GLY A 88 -5.86 1.28 -0.09
N PRO A 89 -7.18 1.38 -0.28
CA PRO A 89 -8.09 1.76 0.79
C PRO A 89 -8.11 0.70 1.89
N ILE A 90 -8.44 1.14 3.11
CA ILE A 90 -8.75 0.24 4.21
C ILE A 90 -10.00 -0.57 3.85
N ILE A 91 -9.97 -1.88 4.11
CA ILE A 91 -11.10 -2.77 3.89
C ILE A 91 -11.85 -2.95 5.20
N PHE A 92 -12.96 -2.25 5.34
CA PHE A 92 -13.84 -2.35 6.51
C PHE A 92 -14.77 -3.57 6.42
N GLY A 93 -15.15 -4.13 7.57
CA GLY A 93 -16.27 -5.05 7.65
C GLY A 93 -17.63 -4.39 7.42
N GLU A 94 -18.67 -5.22 7.41
CA GLU A 94 -20.00 -4.83 6.97
C GLU A 94 -20.87 -4.38 8.15
N ALA A 95 -20.76 -5.07 9.29
CA ALA A 95 -21.51 -4.75 10.49
C ALA A 95 -20.65 -4.81 11.77
N PRO A 96 -21.06 -4.08 12.83
CA PRO A 96 -20.47 -4.20 14.15
C PRO A 96 -20.46 -5.66 14.65
N ASN A 97 -19.37 -6.08 15.29
CA ASN A 97 -19.19 -7.42 15.88
C ASN A 97 -19.07 -8.59 14.88
N ASP A 98 -18.90 -8.33 13.58
CA ASP A 98 -18.62 -9.40 12.61
C ASP A 98 -17.19 -9.94 12.68
N TYR A 99 -16.28 -9.15 13.27
CA TYR A 99 -14.86 -9.45 13.42
C TYR A 99 -14.16 -9.65 12.07
N CYS A 100 -14.41 -8.73 11.14
CA CYS A 100 -13.68 -8.66 9.88
C CYS A 100 -12.17 -8.54 10.16
N GLY A 101 -11.35 -9.25 9.38
CA GLY A 101 -9.91 -9.30 9.60
C GLY A 101 -9.48 -10.29 10.68
N SER A 102 -10.39 -11.14 11.19
CA SER A 102 -10.05 -12.22 12.14
C SER A 102 -9.12 -13.28 11.53
N ALA A 103 -9.21 -13.49 10.21
CA ALA A 103 -8.30 -14.33 9.44
C ALA A 103 -8.00 -13.68 8.09
N ILE A 104 -6.75 -13.77 7.64
CA ILE A 104 -6.29 -13.17 6.38
C ILE A 104 -5.38 -14.14 5.65
N ALA A 105 -5.50 -14.20 4.32
CA ALA A 105 -4.53 -14.87 3.45
C ALA A 105 -4.26 -14.08 2.17
N LEU A 106 -2.98 -13.98 1.80
CA LEU A 106 -2.54 -13.50 0.49
C LEU A 106 -2.20 -14.70 -0.40
N ASN A 107 -2.53 -14.62 -1.69
CA ASN A 107 -2.04 -15.60 -2.64
C ASN A 107 -0.56 -15.37 -2.98
N THR A 108 0.07 -16.34 -3.66
CA THR A 108 1.49 -16.28 -4.02
C THR A 108 1.84 -15.09 -4.92
N ALA A 109 0.92 -14.64 -5.78
CA ALA A 109 1.15 -13.47 -6.63
C ALA A 109 0.93 -12.13 -5.89
N GLY A 110 0.33 -12.17 -4.69
CA GLY A 110 -0.02 -11.00 -3.89
C GLY A 110 -1.10 -10.11 -4.52
N ASP A 111 -1.83 -10.62 -5.52
CA ASP A 111 -2.90 -9.91 -6.22
C ASP A 111 -4.31 -10.37 -5.78
N ARG A 112 -4.40 -11.30 -4.82
CA ARG A 112 -5.64 -11.73 -4.19
C ARG A 112 -5.49 -11.78 -2.68
N LEU A 113 -6.50 -11.26 -2.00
CA LEU A 113 -6.60 -11.21 -0.53
C LEU A 113 -7.91 -11.83 -0.08
N ALA A 114 -7.84 -12.87 0.75
CA ALA A 114 -9.00 -13.44 1.41
C ALA A 114 -9.09 -12.90 2.84
N ILE A 115 -10.27 -12.43 3.24
CA ILE A 115 -10.55 -11.86 4.56
C ILE A 115 -11.74 -12.60 5.16
N GLY A 116 -11.54 -13.17 6.34
CA GLY A 116 -12.58 -13.79 7.14
C GLY A 116 -13.20 -12.80 8.13
N ALA A 117 -14.51 -12.95 8.35
CA ALA A 117 -15.21 -12.39 9.50
C ALA A 117 -16.03 -13.51 10.15
N GLN A 118 -15.50 -14.05 11.25
CA GLN A 118 -16.01 -15.28 11.86
C GLN A 118 -17.45 -15.18 12.39
N TRP A 119 -17.97 -13.98 12.61
CA TRP A 119 -19.28 -13.75 13.21
C TRP A 119 -20.25 -12.98 12.32
N ASN A 120 -19.93 -12.86 11.03
CA ASN A 120 -20.83 -12.21 10.09
C ASN A 120 -22.18 -12.92 9.97
N ASP A 121 -23.22 -12.09 9.89
CA ASP A 121 -24.63 -12.51 9.90
C ASP A 121 -25.26 -12.62 8.50
N GLY A 122 -24.51 -12.37 7.42
CA GLY A 122 -25.04 -12.24 6.06
C GLY A 122 -25.80 -13.46 5.53
N ASN A 123 -25.58 -14.64 6.13
CA ASN A 123 -26.28 -15.90 5.81
C ASN A 123 -26.85 -16.61 7.06
N GLY A 124 -27.18 -15.85 8.11
CA GLY A 124 -27.68 -16.37 9.39
C GLY A 124 -26.78 -15.99 10.56
N SER A 125 -27.32 -16.07 11.78
CA SER A 125 -26.63 -15.57 12.99
C SER A 125 -25.27 -16.22 13.18
N ASN A 126 -24.22 -15.39 13.22
CA ASN A 126 -22.81 -15.74 13.33
C ASN A 126 -22.39 -16.87 12.37
N ALA A 127 -22.98 -16.92 11.18
CA ALA A 127 -22.66 -17.94 10.18
C ALA A 127 -21.21 -17.82 9.68
N GLY A 128 -20.65 -16.61 9.81
CA GLY A 128 -19.33 -16.26 9.33
C GLY A 128 -19.30 -16.10 7.82
N HIS A 129 -18.33 -15.35 7.32
CA HIS A 129 -18.09 -15.23 5.89
C HIS A 129 -16.62 -15.05 5.55
N VAL A 130 -16.31 -15.27 4.27
CA VAL A 130 -15.04 -14.93 3.66
C VAL A 130 -15.30 -14.09 2.42
N ARG A 131 -14.63 -12.96 2.31
CA ARG A 131 -14.59 -12.14 1.09
C ARG A 131 -13.22 -12.24 0.46
N VAL A 132 -13.18 -12.40 -0.87
CA VAL A 132 -11.94 -12.42 -1.65
C VAL A 132 -11.89 -11.18 -2.51
N TYR A 133 -10.82 -10.41 -2.36
CA TYR A 133 -10.58 -9.18 -3.07
C TYR A 133 -9.51 -9.40 -4.13
N ALA A 134 -9.75 -8.86 -5.33
CA ALA A 134 -8.67 -8.58 -6.25
C ALA A 134 -7.92 -7.36 -5.73
N LEU A 135 -6.65 -7.56 -5.41
CA LEU A 135 -5.73 -6.46 -5.14
C LEU A 135 -5.21 -5.96 -6.48
N ASP A 136 -6.12 -5.34 -7.24
CA ASP A 136 -5.75 -4.53 -8.40
C ASP A 136 -5.31 -3.14 -7.91
N PHE A 137 -4.35 -3.15 -6.98
CA PHE A 137 -3.61 -1.96 -6.61
C PHE A 137 -2.59 -1.71 -7.70
N GLY A 138 -3.06 -1.61 -8.96
CA GLY A 138 -2.24 -1.40 -10.13
C GLY A 138 -1.41 -0.15 -9.93
N ASN A 139 -0.19 -0.33 -9.43
CA ASN A 139 0.70 0.77 -9.02
C ASN A 139 -0.07 1.92 -8.34
N GLU A 140 -0.86 1.64 -7.29
CA GLU A 140 -1.26 2.74 -6.43
C GLU A 140 0.02 3.38 -5.90
N VAL A 141 0.27 4.58 -6.42
CA VAL A 141 1.30 5.50 -6.01
C VAL A 141 1.31 5.51 -4.49
N LEU A 142 2.48 5.31 -3.89
CA LEU A 142 2.67 5.60 -2.47
C LEU A 142 2.52 7.12 -2.27
N GLU A 143 1.27 7.58 -2.28
CA GLU A 143 0.86 8.93 -1.92
C GLU A 143 0.87 9.03 -0.40
N ASN A 144 2.06 9.10 0.19
CA ASN A 144 2.18 9.67 1.52
C ASN A 144 3.23 10.79 1.52
N ALA A 145 2.86 11.87 0.83
CA ALA A 145 3.09 13.21 1.37
C ALA A 145 2.10 14.19 0.72
N ASN A 146 0.94 14.34 1.35
CA ASN A 146 -0.02 15.45 1.18
C ASN A 146 -0.69 15.53 -0.22
N PRO A 147 -2.02 15.37 -0.36
CA PRO A 147 -2.72 15.24 -1.66
C PRO A 147 -2.83 16.56 -2.45
N GLN A 148 -1.91 17.50 -2.27
CA GLN A 148 -1.97 18.81 -2.91
C GLN A 148 -0.98 19.00 -4.06
N TYR A 149 -0.35 17.98 -4.67
CA TYR A 149 0.69 18.28 -5.67
C TYR A 149 0.81 17.40 -6.92
N PHE A 150 0.07 16.29 -7.10
CA PHE A 150 0.33 15.42 -8.26
C PHE A 150 -0.79 14.41 -8.58
N GLN A 151 -1.11 14.21 -9.86
CA GLN A 151 -1.98 13.13 -10.36
C GLN A 151 -1.42 12.55 -11.67
N LEU A 152 -1.24 11.23 -11.73
CA LEU A 152 -1.07 10.47 -12.98
C LEU A 152 -2.39 9.78 -13.30
N MET A 153 -2.97 10.08 -14.46
CA MET A 153 -4.26 9.49 -14.89
C MET A 153 -4.03 8.09 -15.51
N PRO A 154 -5.04 7.18 -15.51
CA PRO A 154 -4.83 5.74 -15.48
C PRO A 154 -4.05 5.19 -16.67
N MET A 155 -3.24 4.18 -16.37
CA MET A 155 -2.27 3.52 -17.23
C MET A 155 -2.82 2.15 -17.60
N PRO A 156 -2.95 1.82 -18.90
CA PRO A 156 -1.87 1.92 -19.88
C PRO A 156 -1.81 3.23 -20.71
N ALA A 157 -0.60 3.76 -20.91
CA ALA A 157 -0.38 4.94 -21.75
C ALA A 157 -0.10 4.52 -23.20
N GLY A 158 -1.08 4.74 -24.10
CA GLY A 158 -0.96 4.49 -25.54
C GLY A 158 -0.09 5.51 -26.30
N GLY A 159 1.06 5.90 -25.75
CA GLY A 159 2.02 6.83 -26.34
C GLY A 159 2.05 8.24 -25.75
N THR A 160 1.16 8.58 -24.80
CA THR A 160 1.16 9.89 -24.14
C THR A 160 1.00 9.74 -22.62
N LEU A 161 1.90 10.35 -21.87
CA LEU A 161 1.86 10.42 -20.41
C LEU A 161 1.34 11.81 -19.97
N HIS A 162 0.24 11.85 -19.23
CA HIS A 162 -0.26 13.10 -18.67
C HIS A 162 0.27 13.32 -17.26
N VAL A 163 0.96 14.45 -17.06
CA VAL A 163 1.63 14.79 -15.80
C VAL A 163 1.15 16.17 -15.33
N GLN A 164 0.61 16.25 -14.11
CA GLN A 164 0.24 17.51 -13.46
C GLN A 164 1.28 17.84 -12.39
N VAL A 165 1.93 19.01 -12.46
CA VAL A 165 2.88 19.47 -11.44
C VAL A 165 2.51 20.89 -10.99
N GLU A 166 2.84 21.30 -9.76
CA GLU A 166 2.51 22.67 -9.28
C GLU A 166 3.69 23.64 -9.30
N VAL A 167 4.90 23.10 -9.43
CA VAL A 167 6.13 23.86 -9.57
C VAL A 167 6.91 23.34 -10.76
N ASN A 168 7.85 24.14 -11.25
CA ASN A 168 8.74 23.70 -12.32
C ASN A 168 9.49 22.43 -11.87
N THR A 169 9.36 21.38 -12.67
CA THR A 169 9.79 20.03 -12.32
C THR A 169 10.48 19.40 -13.51
N GLU A 170 11.54 18.64 -13.29
CA GLU A 170 12.17 17.81 -14.31
C GLU A 170 11.75 16.35 -14.10
N ILE A 171 11.15 15.73 -15.11
CA ILE A 171 10.82 14.31 -15.10
C ILE A 171 11.93 13.53 -15.82
N HIS A 172 12.37 12.43 -15.22
CA HIS A 172 13.35 11.49 -15.76
C HIS A 172 12.69 10.11 -15.81
N LEU A 173 12.80 9.36 -16.91
CA LEU A 173 12.37 7.96 -16.95
C LEU A 173 13.59 7.05 -17.03
N PHE A 174 13.59 6.01 -16.24
CA PHE A 174 14.62 4.97 -16.17
C PHE A 174 14.02 3.64 -16.57
N ASP A 175 14.76 2.86 -17.36
CA ASP A 175 14.40 1.46 -17.60
C ASP A 175 14.70 0.59 -16.36
N LEU A 176 14.37 -0.70 -16.44
CA LEU A 176 14.58 -1.64 -15.33
C LEU A 176 16.05 -1.97 -15.06
N THR A 177 16.97 -1.56 -15.93
CA THR A 177 18.42 -1.63 -15.68
C THR A 177 18.95 -0.42 -14.90
N GLY A 178 18.09 0.58 -14.68
CA GLY A 178 18.45 1.85 -14.06
C GLY A 178 19.04 2.85 -15.05
N ALA A 179 19.01 2.58 -16.36
CA ALA A 179 19.48 3.52 -17.37
C ALA A 179 18.41 4.57 -17.63
N ARG A 180 18.78 5.85 -17.56
CA ARG A 180 17.87 6.95 -17.88
C ARG A 180 17.64 7.00 -19.39
N VAL A 181 16.39 6.79 -19.79
CA VAL A 181 15.96 6.74 -21.20
C VAL A 181 15.21 8.00 -21.64
N PHE A 182 14.70 8.80 -20.71
CA PHE A 182 13.93 10.00 -21.03
C PHE A 182 14.17 11.11 -20.01
N THR A 183 14.08 12.36 -20.45
CA THR A 183 14.07 13.53 -19.57
C THR A 183 13.28 14.67 -20.18
N GLN A 184 12.50 15.39 -19.38
CA GLN A 184 11.79 16.60 -19.83
C GLN A 184 11.58 17.58 -18.67
N ARG A 185 11.66 18.87 -18.96
CA ARG A 185 11.23 19.92 -18.03
C ARG A 185 9.75 20.22 -18.21
N LEU A 186 9.07 20.35 -17.09
CA LEU A 186 7.64 20.62 -16.96
C LEU A 186 7.48 21.94 -16.21
N SER A 187 6.62 22.80 -16.74
CA SER A 187 6.13 23.98 -16.00
C SER A 187 4.97 23.58 -15.09
N ALA A 188 4.70 24.38 -14.07
CA ALA A 188 3.48 24.25 -13.27
C ALA A 188 2.23 24.18 -14.16
N GLY A 189 1.39 23.18 -13.93
CA GLY A 189 0.19 22.85 -14.71
C GLY A 189 0.19 21.42 -15.24
N ARG A 190 -0.79 21.13 -16.10
CA ARG A 190 -0.94 19.85 -16.80
C ARG A 190 -0.10 19.85 -18.06
N THR A 191 0.76 18.85 -18.21
CA THR A 191 1.53 18.61 -19.43
C THR A 191 1.21 17.24 -20.00
N ALA A 192 1.08 17.15 -21.33
CA ALA A 192 1.08 15.89 -22.06
C ALA A 192 2.50 15.65 -22.58
N ILE A 193 3.06 14.49 -22.25
CA ILE A 193 4.41 14.08 -22.61
C ILE A 193 4.32 12.98 -23.66
N ASP A 194 4.92 13.21 -24.81
CA ASP A 194 5.04 12.19 -25.85
C ASP A 194 6.13 11.18 -25.45
N VAL A 195 5.71 9.92 -25.31
CA VAL A 195 6.57 8.78 -24.96
C VAL A 195 6.58 7.71 -26.04
N THR A 196 6.08 8.02 -27.25
CA THR A 196 6.03 7.08 -28.39
C THR A 196 7.41 6.61 -28.87
N SER A 197 8.48 7.34 -28.54
CA SER A 197 9.86 6.97 -28.86
C SER A 197 10.46 5.91 -27.91
N LEU A 198 9.81 5.65 -26.77
CA LEU A 198 10.24 4.66 -25.81
C LEU A 198 9.68 3.29 -26.17
N ALA A 199 10.42 2.24 -25.82
CA ALA A 199 9.94 0.88 -25.98
C ALA A 199 8.71 0.63 -25.10
N ARG A 200 7.88 -0.33 -25.49
CA ARG A 200 6.81 -0.83 -24.63
C ARG A 200 7.44 -1.58 -23.45
N GLY A 201 6.93 -1.36 -22.25
CA GLY A 201 7.49 -1.95 -21.03
C GLY A 201 7.34 -1.09 -19.79
N ALA A 202 7.99 -1.53 -18.71
CA ALA A 202 7.98 -0.87 -17.42
C ALA A 202 9.18 0.06 -17.24
N TYR A 203 8.92 1.20 -16.61
CA TYR A 203 9.87 2.27 -16.34
C TYR A 203 9.67 2.81 -14.92
N VAL A 204 10.71 3.43 -14.37
CA VAL A 204 10.66 4.25 -13.16
C VAL A 204 10.75 5.72 -13.58
N ALA A 205 9.74 6.51 -13.24
CA ALA A 205 9.78 7.96 -13.34
C ALA A 205 10.34 8.56 -12.05
N GLU A 206 11.27 9.49 -12.17
CA GLU A 206 11.75 10.37 -11.10
C GLU A 206 11.36 11.81 -11.44
N LEU A 207 10.83 12.55 -10.46
CA LEU A 207 10.42 13.94 -10.57
C LEU A 207 11.28 14.78 -9.63
N ARG A 208 12.02 15.74 -10.18
CA ARG A 208 12.90 16.66 -9.45
C ARG A 208 12.34 18.07 -9.51
N THR A 209 11.90 18.59 -8.38
CA THR A 209 11.40 19.97 -8.31
C THR A 209 12.56 20.97 -8.28
N SER A 210 12.36 22.15 -8.86
CA SER A 210 13.39 23.20 -8.86
C SER A 210 13.59 23.88 -7.49
N ASN A 211 12.71 23.63 -6.53
CA ASN A 211 12.72 24.27 -5.21
C ASN A 211 13.53 23.50 -4.15
N GLY A 212 14.23 22.44 -4.53
CA GLY A 212 15.07 21.65 -3.61
C GLY A 212 14.29 20.68 -2.71
N ALA A 213 13.00 20.44 -2.98
CA ALA A 213 12.27 19.38 -2.31
C ALA A 213 12.81 17.99 -2.75
N PRO A 214 12.62 16.95 -1.92
CA PRO A 214 13.00 15.59 -2.27
C PRO A 214 12.38 15.13 -3.59
N SER A 215 13.14 14.31 -4.33
CA SER A 215 12.66 13.72 -5.57
C SER A 215 11.51 12.74 -5.29
N ARG A 216 10.55 12.68 -6.21
CA ARG A 216 9.42 11.75 -6.13
C ARG A 216 9.53 10.71 -7.23
N PHE A 217 9.07 9.48 -6.96
CA PHE A 217 9.18 8.37 -7.90
C PHE A 217 7.81 7.77 -8.21
N ALA A 218 7.62 7.32 -9.45
CA ALA A 218 6.41 6.64 -9.90
C ALA A 218 6.76 5.53 -10.91
N LYS A 219 5.96 4.47 -10.99
CA LYS A 219 6.12 3.46 -12.04
C LYS A 219 5.33 3.87 -13.29
N VAL A 220 5.91 3.67 -14.47
CA VAL A 220 5.30 3.94 -15.78
C VAL A 220 5.31 2.68 -16.64
N ILE A 221 4.17 2.32 -17.21
CA ILE A 221 3.96 1.20 -18.12
C ILE A 221 3.50 1.77 -19.46
N LEU A 222 4.27 1.46 -20.50
CA LEU A 222 3.99 1.84 -21.88
C LEU A 222 3.52 0.61 -22.65
N GLU A 223 2.37 0.69 -23.32
CA GLU A 223 1.73 -0.41 -24.07
C GLU A 223 1.77 -0.28 -25.58
#